data_AF-A0A9E1SBT3-F1
#
_entry.id   AF-A0A9E1SBT3-F1
#
_cell.length_a   1.000
_cell.length_b   1.000
_cell.length_c   1.000
_cell.angle_alpha   90.00
_cell.angle_beta   90.00
_cell.angle_gamma   90.00
#
_symmetry.space_group_name_H-M   'P 1'
#
loop_
_entity.id
_entity.type
_entity.pdbx_description
1 polymer ?
#
loop_
_entity_poly.entity_id
_entity_poly.type
_entity_poly.pdbx_seq_one_letter_code
_entity_poly.pdbx_strand_id
1 'polypeptide(L)'
;LAGLTKEYTSLANFVLIGHDDGSQANYAHLQQNGALVEVGDWVSLGQQIGLSGNTGFSTGPHLHFIVKQQKSPTNSTSIPTQFSDRDGNILSLQEDDQYFGSGDYQDPSLAPALRIGTQRDGKTKWRTGSWLGTMYDPANSWIFHLGLGWVYPVELSDQSVWLYNDNLKWIWTKESAYPWLYFHTDEIWRYYLSEKGFYDEKQKDWIELTP
;
A
#
# COMPACT_ATOMS: atom_id res chain seq x y z
N LEU A 1 13.94 -9.96 -12.16
CA LEU A 1 13.47 -10.53 -13.44
C LEU A 1 11.94 -10.47 -13.45
N ALA A 2 11.34 -9.39 -13.97
CA ALA A 2 9.89 -9.26 -14.08
C ALA A 2 9.52 -8.46 -15.33
N GLY A 3 8.28 -8.60 -15.78
CA GLY A 3 7.78 -7.90 -16.96
C GLY A 3 6.28 -8.02 -17.14
N LEU A 4 5.75 -7.28 -18.11
CA LEU A 4 4.33 -7.09 -18.37
C LEU A 4 3.74 -8.06 -19.41
N THR A 5 4.52 -9.04 -19.84
CA THR A 5 4.07 -10.05 -20.82
C THR A 5 4.06 -11.44 -20.18
N LYS A 6 3.20 -12.32 -20.70
CA LYS A 6 3.08 -13.71 -20.21
C LYS A 6 4.38 -14.51 -20.34
N GLU A 7 5.31 -14.08 -21.19
CA GLU A 7 6.64 -14.70 -21.34
C GLU A 7 7.44 -14.70 -20.03
N TYR A 8 7.19 -13.73 -19.14
CA TYR A 8 7.84 -13.66 -17.84
C TYR A 8 7.27 -14.66 -16.83
N THR A 9 6.16 -15.36 -17.11
CA THR A 9 5.50 -16.25 -16.14
C THR A 9 6.46 -17.32 -15.59
N SER A 10 7.32 -17.89 -16.44
CA SER A 10 8.29 -18.93 -16.04
C SER A 10 9.44 -18.41 -15.17
N LEU A 11 9.58 -17.09 -15.04
CA LEU A 11 10.62 -16.45 -14.23
C LEU A 11 10.13 -16.08 -12.82
N ALA A 12 8.88 -16.40 -12.47
CA ALA A 12 8.37 -16.18 -11.13
C ALA A 12 9.05 -17.13 -10.14
N ASN A 13 9.61 -16.56 -9.08
CA ASN A 13 10.00 -17.33 -7.91
C ASN A 13 8.78 -17.52 -7.02
N PHE A 14 8.61 -18.74 -6.50
CA PHE A 14 7.50 -19.08 -5.65
C PHE A 14 7.87 -20.15 -4.63
N VAL A 15 7.10 -20.23 -3.56
CA VAL A 15 7.08 -21.35 -2.62
C VAL A 15 5.69 -21.97 -2.67
N LEU A 16 5.62 -23.28 -2.82
CA LEU A 16 4.39 -24.06 -2.79
C LEU A 16 4.39 -24.93 -1.53
N ILE A 17 3.40 -24.74 -0.66
CA ILE A 17 3.22 -25.53 0.56
C ILE A 17 2.04 -26.46 0.35
N GLY A 18 2.26 -27.76 0.57
CA GLY A 18 1.19 -28.75 0.68
C GLY A 18 0.70 -28.84 2.12
N HIS A 19 -0.61 -28.90 2.30
CA HIS A 19 -1.25 -29.10 3.59
C HIS A 19 -1.79 -30.53 3.72
N ASP A 20 -2.00 -30.99 4.96
CA ASP A 20 -2.45 -32.36 5.27
C ASP A 20 -3.84 -32.67 4.70
N ASP A 21 -4.67 -31.65 4.47
CA ASP A 21 -5.98 -31.76 3.82
C ASP A 21 -5.89 -31.91 2.28
N GLY A 22 -4.67 -31.92 1.74
CA GLY A 22 -4.39 -32.03 0.31
C GLY A 22 -4.52 -30.71 -0.46
N SER A 23 -4.82 -29.60 0.22
CA SER A 23 -4.76 -28.27 -0.38
C SER A 23 -3.30 -27.81 -0.56
N GLN A 24 -3.10 -26.87 -1.47
CA GLN A 24 -1.79 -26.29 -1.76
C GLN A 24 -1.86 -24.77 -1.71
N ALA A 25 -1.00 -24.16 -0.92
CA ALA A 25 -0.82 -22.71 -0.84
C ALA A 25 0.39 -22.28 -1.68
N ASN A 26 0.16 -21.42 -2.67
CA ASN A 26 1.19 -20.89 -3.55
C ASN A 26 1.49 -19.43 -3.20
N TYR A 27 2.75 -19.14 -2.92
CA TYR A 27 3.30 -17.82 -2.62
C TYR A 27 4.23 -17.41 -3.74
N ALA A 28 3.75 -16.58 -4.67
CA ALA A 28 4.45 -16.25 -5.91
C ALA A 28 4.95 -14.79 -5.96
N HIS A 29 5.75 -14.51 -6.99
CA HIS A 29 6.47 -13.24 -7.20
C HIS A 29 7.52 -12.93 -6.14
N LEU A 30 8.03 -13.96 -5.44
CA LEU A 30 9.05 -13.80 -4.41
C LEU A 30 10.32 -13.15 -4.96
N GLN A 31 11.13 -12.56 -4.08
CA GLN A 31 12.42 -12.00 -4.47
C GLN A 31 13.30 -13.08 -5.13
N GLN A 32 14.17 -12.66 -6.06
CA GLN A 32 15.19 -13.54 -6.60
C GLN A 32 16.08 -14.05 -5.45
N ASN A 33 16.22 -15.37 -5.33
CA ASN A 33 16.88 -16.04 -4.19
C ASN A 33 16.25 -15.70 -2.82
N GLY A 34 14.95 -15.34 -2.82
CA GLY A 34 14.22 -14.95 -1.61
C GLY A 34 13.43 -16.08 -0.95
N ALA A 35 13.49 -17.31 -1.45
CA ALA A 35 12.93 -18.47 -0.73
C ALA A 35 13.86 -18.80 0.44
N LEU A 36 13.28 -19.02 1.63
CA LEU A 36 14.02 -19.30 2.87
C LEU A 36 13.84 -20.76 3.35
N VAL A 37 13.27 -21.59 2.48
CA VAL A 37 13.00 -23.00 2.68
C VAL A 37 13.42 -23.77 1.43
N GLU A 38 13.69 -25.06 1.61
CA GLU A 38 14.05 -25.98 0.55
C GLU A 38 12.91 -26.96 0.21
N VAL A 39 12.99 -27.58 -0.96
CA VAL A 39 12.00 -28.58 -1.37
C VAL A 39 12.09 -29.79 -0.44
N GLY A 40 10.96 -30.11 0.19
CA GLY A 40 10.84 -31.22 1.15
C GLY A 40 10.85 -30.79 2.61
N ASP A 41 11.09 -29.50 2.90
CA ASP A 41 10.99 -28.98 4.26
C ASP A 41 9.56 -29.05 4.79
N TRP A 42 9.44 -29.43 6.06
CA TRP A 42 8.22 -29.22 6.83
C TRP A 42 8.23 -27.81 7.43
N VAL A 43 7.12 -27.11 7.30
CA VAL A 43 6.97 -25.72 7.78
C VAL A 43 5.93 -25.64 8.88
N SER A 44 6.16 -24.78 9.86
CA SER A 44 5.23 -24.51 10.96
C SER A 44 4.45 -23.22 10.76
N LEU A 45 3.28 -23.10 11.39
CA LEU A 45 2.53 -21.84 11.41
C LEU A 45 3.40 -20.69 11.93
N GLY A 46 3.40 -19.56 11.22
CA GLY A 46 4.21 -18.38 11.57
C GLY A 46 5.68 -18.45 11.14
N GLN A 47 6.15 -19.58 10.61
CA GLN A 47 7.50 -19.67 10.05
C GLN A 47 7.64 -18.79 8.82
N GLN A 48 8.72 -18.02 8.77
CA GLN A 48 9.05 -17.25 7.58
C GLN A 48 9.57 -18.18 6.48
N ILE A 49 8.89 -18.19 5.33
CA ILE A 49 9.18 -19.10 4.21
C ILE A 49 9.83 -18.40 3.01
N GLY A 50 9.76 -17.07 2.97
CA GLY A 50 10.32 -16.30 1.86
C GLY A 50 10.19 -14.80 2.04
N LEU A 51 10.76 -14.08 1.07
CA LEU A 51 10.71 -12.64 0.95
C LEU A 51 9.83 -12.25 -0.24
N SER A 52 8.83 -11.39 0.00
CA SER A 52 8.05 -10.77 -1.09
C SER A 52 8.97 -10.06 -2.07
N GLY A 53 8.60 -10.02 -3.34
CA GLY A 53 9.44 -9.43 -4.37
C GLY A 53 8.67 -9.03 -5.60
N ASN A 54 9.36 -9.06 -6.72
CA ASN A 54 8.83 -8.69 -8.03
C ASN A 54 9.48 -9.55 -9.11
N THR A 55 9.21 -10.86 -9.08
CA THR A 55 9.67 -11.79 -10.11
C THR A 55 8.52 -12.29 -10.96
N GLY A 56 8.81 -12.58 -12.23
CA GLY A 56 7.86 -13.15 -13.18
C GLY A 56 6.90 -12.15 -13.82
N PHE A 57 5.73 -12.64 -14.25
CA PHE A 57 4.69 -11.80 -14.85
C PHE A 57 4.01 -10.96 -13.74
N SER A 58 4.54 -9.76 -13.52
CA SER A 58 4.19 -8.89 -12.41
C SER A 58 4.35 -7.43 -12.81
N THR A 59 3.44 -6.57 -12.36
CA THR A 59 3.44 -5.12 -12.62
C THR A 59 4.25 -4.33 -11.60
N GLY A 60 4.58 -4.92 -10.45
CA GLY A 60 5.28 -4.26 -9.35
C GLY A 60 5.49 -5.20 -8.15
N PRO A 61 6.24 -4.79 -7.13
CA PRO A 61 6.47 -5.63 -5.96
C PRO A 61 5.17 -5.95 -5.22
N HIS A 62 4.83 -7.23 -5.12
CA HIS A 62 3.67 -7.71 -4.38
C HIS A 62 3.82 -9.21 -4.10
N LEU A 63 3.01 -9.73 -3.17
CA LEU A 63 2.83 -11.17 -2.99
C LEU A 63 1.57 -11.61 -3.72
N HIS A 64 1.69 -12.56 -4.64
CA HIS A 64 0.52 -13.29 -5.14
C HIS A 64 0.32 -14.53 -4.28
N PHE A 65 -0.82 -14.61 -3.61
CA PHE A 65 -1.16 -15.72 -2.73
C PHE A 65 -2.44 -16.39 -3.22
N ILE A 66 -2.43 -17.71 -3.30
CA ILE A 66 -3.60 -18.50 -3.68
C ILE A 66 -3.55 -19.88 -3.03
N VAL A 67 -4.69 -20.32 -2.50
CA VAL A 67 -4.88 -21.70 -2.02
C VAL A 67 -5.74 -22.44 -3.02
N LYS A 68 -5.31 -23.64 -3.42
CA LYS A 68 -6.01 -24.48 -4.40
C LYS A 68 -6.17 -25.90 -3.91
N GLN A 69 -7.28 -26.53 -4.29
CA GLN A 69 -7.42 -27.97 -4.27
C GLN A 69 -6.99 -28.53 -5.62
N GLN A 70 -6.02 -29.43 -5.62
CA GLN A 70 -5.63 -30.17 -6.82
C GLN A 70 -6.56 -31.37 -7.00
N LYS A 71 -7.33 -31.42 -8.10
CA LYS A 71 -8.17 -32.58 -8.45
C LYS A 71 -7.48 -33.48 -9.48
N SER A 72 -6.73 -32.89 -10.39
CA SER A 72 -5.86 -33.58 -11.36
C SER A 72 -4.76 -32.62 -11.85
N PRO A 73 -3.73 -33.09 -12.59
CA PRO A 73 -2.65 -32.22 -13.09
C PRO A 73 -3.11 -30.99 -13.87
N THR A 74 -4.27 -31.07 -14.53
CA THR A 74 -4.85 -29.99 -15.33
C THR A 74 -6.10 -29.38 -14.70
N ASN A 75 -6.55 -29.88 -13.55
CA ASN A 75 -7.78 -29.44 -12.90
C ASN A 75 -7.50 -29.06 -11.44
N SER A 76 -7.54 -27.77 -11.16
CA SER A 76 -7.42 -27.19 -9.83
C SER A 76 -8.53 -26.18 -9.60
N THR A 77 -8.99 -26.05 -8.37
CA THR A 77 -9.99 -25.05 -7.97
C THR A 77 -9.48 -24.26 -6.79
N SER A 78 -9.62 -22.93 -6.82
CA SER A 78 -9.29 -22.07 -5.68
C SER A 78 -10.20 -22.36 -4.49
N ILE A 79 -9.65 -22.29 -3.28
CA ILE A 79 -10.38 -22.48 -2.03
C ILE A 79 -10.60 -21.11 -1.36
N PRO A 80 -11.82 -20.78 -0.93
CA PRO A 80 -12.06 -19.61 -0.07
C PRO A 80 -11.15 -19.67 1.15
N THR A 81 -10.28 -18.68 1.30
CA THR A 81 -9.27 -18.65 2.37
C THR A 81 -9.60 -17.54 3.35
N GLN A 82 -9.66 -17.88 4.63
CA GLN A 82 -9.84 -16.90 5.70
C GLN A 82 -8.49 -16.32 6.12
N PHE A 83 -8.50 -15.04 6.46
CA PHE A 83 -7.34 -14.34 7.02
C PHE A 83 -7.66 -13.93 8.45
N SER A 84 -6.65 -13.92 9.31
CA SER A 84 -6.76 -13.34 10.64
C SER A 84 -5.90 -12.08 10.76
N ASP A 85 -6.32 -11.15 11.60
CA ASP A 85 -5.45 -10.05 12.02
C ASP A 85 -4.34 -10.54 12.99
N ARG A 86 -3.55 -9.61 13.52
CA ARG A 86 -2.47 -9.91 14.48
C ARG A 86 -2.97 -10.46 15.82
N ASP A 87 -4.21 -10.15 16.19
CA ASP A 87 -4.83 -10.58 17.44
C ASP A 87 -5.56 -11.92 17.26
N GLY A 88 -5.54 -12.48 16.04
CA GLY A 88 -6.16 -13.75 15.69
C GLY A 88 -7.64 -13.63 15.34
N ASN A 89 -8.19 -12.42 15.18
CA ASN A 89 -9.58 -12.25 14.77
C ASN A 89 -9.73 -12.57 13.29
N ILE A 90 -10.72 -13.39 12.95
CA ILE A 90 -11.03 -13.74 11.55
C ILE A 90 -11.59 -12.53 10.82
N LEU A 91 -11.01 -12.22 9.67
CA LEU A 91 -11.43 -11.17 8.76
C LEU A 91 -12.46 -11.74 7.77
N SER A 92 -13.61 -11.07 7.67
CA SER A 92 -14.64 -11.38 6.67
C SER A 92 -14.35 -10.61 5.38
N LEU A 93 -13.44 -11.13 4.56
CA LEU A 93 -13.09 -10.49 3.29
C LEU A 93 -14.21 -10.67 2.25
N GLN A 94 -14.49 -9.61 1.49
CA GLN A 94 -15.43 -9.60 0.38
C GLN A 94 -14.67 -9.52 -0.95
N GLU A 95 -15.25 -10.11 -1.99
CA GLU A 95 -14.75 -9.98 -3.35
C GLU A 95 -14.77 -8.50 -3.77
N ASP A 96 -13.79 -8.11 -4.59
CA ASP A 96 -13.59 -6.73 -5.08
C ASP A 96 -13.28 -5.66 -4.01
N ASP A 97 -13.09 -6.05 -2.74
CA ASP A 97 -12.64 -5.16 -1.66
C ASP A 97 -11.12 -5.17 -1.45
N GLN A 98 -10.62 -4.13 -0.76
CA GLN A 98 -9.21 -4.01 -0.35
C GLN A 98 -9.09 -3.88 1.17
N TYR A 99 -8.07 -4.52 1.74
CA TYR A 99 -7.83 -4.58 3.19
C TYR A 99 -6.36 -4.25 3.50
N PHE A 100 -6.11 -3.54 4.61
CA PHE A 100 -4.78 -3.08 4.99
C PHE A 100 -4.31 -3.76 6.29
N GLY A 101 -3.08 -4.28 6.31
CA GLY A 101 -2.51 -4.99 7.46
C GLY A 101 -1.82 -4.07 8.47
N SER A 102 -1.69 -4.51 9.72
CA SER A 102 -1.01 -3.79 10.82
C SER A 102 0.52 -3.74 10.72
N GLY A 103 1.08 -4.22 9.59
CA GLY A 103 2.49 -4.38 9.23
C GLY A 103 3.31 -3.10 9.08
N ASP A 104 2.68 -2.01 8.64
CA ASP A 104 3.37 -0.76 8.23
C ASP A 104 3.80 0.12 9.41
N TYR A 105 3.90 -0.46 10.62
CA TYR A 105 4.05 0.25 11.89
C TYR A 105 5.50 0.61 12.27
N GLN A 106 6.52 0.03 11.63
CA GLN A 106 7.91 0.07 12.12
C GLN A 106 8.81 1.17 11.53
N ASP A 107 8.29 2.13 10.74
CA ASP A 107 9.07 3.30 10.30
C ASP A 107 8.71 4.53 11.14
N PRO A 108 9.32 4.80 12.31
CA PRO A 108 8.93 5.90 13.22
C PRO A 108 9.04 7.32 12.64
N SER A 109 9.45 7.48 11.38
CA SER A 109 9.78 8.77 10.79
C SER A 109 8.65 9.53 10.08
N LEU A 110 7.50 8.90 9.86
CA LEU A 110 6.39 9.49 9.11
C LEU A 110 5.12 9.68 9.94
N ALA A 111 4.21 10.54 9.53
CA ALA A 111 2.87 10.58 10.08
C ALA A 111 2.13 9.24 9.79
N PRO A 112 1.65 8.47 10.79
CA PRO A 112 0.82 7.26 10.60
C PRO A 112 -0.20 7.27 9.44
N ALA A 113 -0.96 8.34 9.19
CA ALA A 113 -1.95 8.41 8.12
C ALA A 113 -1.34 8.53 6.72
N LEU A 114 -0.04 8.82 6.63
CA LEU A 114 0.77 8.75 5.41
C LEU A 114 1.48 7.42 5.23
N ARG A 115 1.25 6.45 6.13
CA ARG A 115 1.87 5.11 6.07
C ARG A 115 0.87 4.07 5.58
N ILE A 116 -0.36 4.11 6.07
CA ILE A 116 -1.42 3.15 5.73
C ILE A 116 -1.75 3.24 4.23
N GLY A 117 -1.65 2.11 3.53
CA GLY A 117 -2.03 2.00 2.12
C GLY A 117 -1.05 2.67 1.14
N THR A 118 0.17 3.00 1.57
CA THR A 118 1.16 3.66 0.73
C THR A 118 2.07 2.65 0.03
N GLN A 119 1.98 2.55 -1.30
CA GLN A 119 2.90 1.72 -2.08
C GLN A 119 4.22 2.46 -2.27
N ARG A 120 5.31 1.95 -1.67
CA ARG A 120 6.67 2.47 -1.91
C ARG A 120 7.25 1.84 -3.16
N ASP A 121 7.66 2.67 -4.13
CA ASP A 121 8.45 2.18 -5.24
C ASP A 121 9.81 1.72 -4.70
N GLY A 122 10.09 0.41 -4.73
CA GLY A 122 11.33 -0.17 -4.18
C GLY A 122 12.63 0.33 -4.82
N LYS A 123 12.56 1.19 -5.85
CA LYS A 123 13.71 1.84 -6.49
C LYS A 123 13.74 3.36 -6.33
N THR A 124 12.60 3.99 -6.07
CA THR A 124 12.50 5.44 -5.93
C THR A 124 11.98 5.82 -4.56
N LYS A 125 12.12 7.08 -4.20
CA LYS A 125 11.57 7.59 -2.95
C LYS A 125 10.11 8.03 -3.10
N TRP A 126 9.47 7.73 -4.23
CA TRP A 126 8.05 7.99 -4.45
C TRP A 126 7.16 6.95 -3.77
N ARG A 127 6.04 7.44 -3.26
CA ARG A 127 4.96 6.66 -2.63
C ARG A 127 3.62 7.14 -3.19
N THR A 128 2.68 6.24 -3.37
CA THR A 128 1.27 6.59 -3.64
C THR A 128 0.43 6.13 -2.48
N GLY A 129 -0.15 7.08 -1.74
CA GLY A 129 -1.05 6.79 -0.63
C GLY A 129 -2.47 6.50 -1.07
N SER A 130 -3.20 5.78 -0.23
CA SER A 130 -4.57 5.33 -0.51
C SER A 130 -5.57 6.47 -0.67
N TRP A 131 -5.32 7.62 -0.03
CA TRP A 131 -6.22 8.77 -0.06
C TRP A 131 -5.51 10.10 -0.35
N LEU A 132 -4.30 10.35 0.18
CA LEU A 132 -3.55 11.59 -0.04
C LEU A 132 -2.68 11.59 -1.32
N GLY A 133 -2.97 10.72 -2.28
CA GLY A 133 -2.32 10.72 -3.60
C GLY A 133 -0.82 10.41 -3.57
N THR A 134 -0.10 10.86 -4.60
CA THR A 134 1.32 10.54 -4.82
C THR A 134 2.25 11.61 -4.23
N MET A 135 3.30 11.15 -3.57
CA MET A 135 4.29 11.97 -2.89
C MET A 135 5.70 11.38 -2.96
N TYR A 136 6.71 12.23 -3.00
CA TYR A 136 8.11 11.87 -2.85
C TYR A 136 8.53 12.04 -1.39
N ASP A 137 9.08 10.97 -0.82
CA ASP A 137 9.49 10.88 0.57
C ASP A 137 11.01 10.64 0.68
N PRO A 138 11.81 11.70 0.96
CA PRO A 138 13.26 11.57 1.13
C PRO A 138 13.69 10.74 2.35
N ALA A 139 12.76 10.30 3.20
CA ALA A 139 12.91 9.76 4.55
C ALA A 139 13.30 10.82 5.59
N ASN A 140 12.58 10.85 6.72
CA ASN A 140 12.79 11.68 7.93
C ASN A 140 12.65 13.22 7.78
N SER A 141 11.87 13.74 6.83
CA SER A 141 11.75 15.19 6.64
C SER A 141 10.51 15.57 5.82
N TRP A 142 10.48 16.80 5.33
CA TRP A 142 9.56 17.28 4.31
C TRP A 142 9.33 16.23 3.21
N ILE A 143 8.07 16.06 2.81
CA ILE A 143 7.67 15.27 1.66
C ILE A 143 7.24 16.19 0.54
N PHE A 144 7.38 15.77 -0.71
CA PHE A 144 6.87 16.52 -1.85
C PHE A 144 5.59 15.88 -2.37
N HIS A 145 4.44 16.50 -2.14
CA HIS A 145 3.14 16.08 -2.66
C HIS A 145 2.88 16.71 -4.03
N LEU A 146 2.38 15.94 -4.99
CA LEU A 146 2.34 16.34 -6.42
C LEU A 146 1.63 17.66 -6.73
N GLY A 147 0.68 18.12 -5.90
CA GLY A 147 0.16 19.48 -6.07
C GLY A 147 -0.07 20.26 -4.78
N LEU A 148 0.55 19.82 -3.67
CA LEU A 148 0.73 20.67 -2.49
C LEU A 148 2.21 21.07 -2.32
N GLY A 149 3.09 20.65 -3.23
CA GLY A 149 4.52 20.94 -3.15
C GLY A 149 5.18 20.29 -1.94
N TRP A 150 6.23 20.92 -1.44
CA TRP A 150 6.88 20.49 -0.20
C TRP A 150 5.95 20.75 0.97
N VAL A 151 5.66 19.69 1.74
CA VAL A 151 4.89 19.76 2.97
C VAL A 151 5.62 19.02 4.09
N TYR A 152 5.56 19.55 5.30
CA TYR A 152 6.05 18.90 6.50
C TYR A 152 4.87 18.29 7.26
N PRO A 153 4.72 16.95 7.27
CA PRO A 153 3.62 16.31 7.94
C PRO A 153 3.85 16.18 9.45
N VAL A 154 2.82 16.44 10.24
CA VAL A 154 2.78 16.32 11.71
C VAL A 154 1.49 15.59 12.08
N GLU A 155 1.54 14.65 13.02
CA GLU A 155 0.36 13.83 13.31
C GLU A 155 0.11 13.43 14.76
N LEU A 156 -1.18 13.15 15.01
CA LEU A 156 -1.80 12.73 16.28
C LEU A 156 -2.72 11.47 16.10
N SER A 157 -2.94 10.93 14.88
CA SER A 157 -3.72 9.69 14.61
C SER A 157 -3.42 9.07 13.23
N ASP A 158 -4.02 7.92 12.90
CA ASP A 158 -3.79 7.13 11.68
C ASP A 158 -4.69 7.47 10.46
N GLN A 159 -5.65 8.38 10.63
CA GLN A 159 -6.63 8.74 9.58
C GLN A 159 -6.63 10.23 9.23
N SER A 160 -5.79 11.04 9.87
CA SER A 160 -5.79 12.48 9.68
C SER A 160 -4.41 13.09 9.88
N VAL A 161 -4.07 14.10 9.07
CA VAL A 161 -2.74 14.70 9.03
C VAL A 161 -2.78 16.21 9.11
N TRP A 162 -1.88 16.80 9.89
CA TRP A 162 -1.50 18.20 9.75
C TRP A 162 -0.32 18.30 8.78
N LEU A 163 -0.40 19.19 7.81
CA LEU A 163 0.63 19.48 6.82
C LEU A 163 1.02 20.95 6.97
N TYR A 164 2.30 21.22 7.15
CA TYR A 164 2.83 22.58 7.05
C TYR A 164 3.45 22.79 5.68
N ASN A 165 3.04 23.85 4.98
CA ASN A 165 3.67 24.34 3.77
C ASN A 165 4.06 25.82 3.97
N ASP A 166 5.18 26.26 3.39
CA ASP A 166 5.67 27.62 3.61
C ASP A 166 4.75 28.71 3.07
N ASN A 167 4.02 28.44 1.99
CA ASN A 167 3.09 29.38 1.36
C ASN A 167 1.67 29.21 1.91
N LEU A 168 1.17 27.97 1.98
CA LEU A 168 -0.19 27.64 2.41
C LEU A 168 -0.38 27.62 3.93
N LYS A 169 0.73 27.61 4.69
CA LYS A 169 0.77 27.46 6.15
C LYS A 169 0.21 26.12 6.60
N TRP A 170 -0.39 26.08 7.79
CA TRP A 170 -0.93 24.86 8.38
C TRP A 170 -2.24 24.47 7.70
N ILE A 171 -2.24 23.27 7.13
CA ILE A 171 -3.38 22.63 6.51
C ILE A 171 -3.67 21.33 7.25
N TRP A 172 -4.94 21.02 7.48
CA TRP A 172 -5.37 19.74 8.03
C TRP A 172 -6.30 19.02 7.07
N THR A 173 -6.23 17.70 7.06
CA THR A 173 -7.20 16.86 6.36
C THR A 173 -7.26 15.46 6.95
N LYS A 174 -8.21 14.66 6.49
CA LYS A 174 -8.40 13.27 6.87
C LYS A 174 -8.92 12.45 5.70
N GLU A 175 -8.75 11.15 5.76
CA GLU A 175 -9.17 10.22 4.71
C GLU A 175 -10.63 10.45 4.29
N SER A 176 -11.54 10.55 5.26
CA SER A 176 -12.97 10.74 4.98
C SER A 176 -13.36 12.13 4.47
N ALA A 177 -12.43 13.09 4.43
CA ALA A 177 -12.68 14.48 4.04
C ALA A 177 -11.91 14.87 2.78
N TYR A 178 -10.76 14.25 2.51
CA TYR A 178 -9.96 14.54 1.33
C TYR A 178 -10.78 14.35 0.04
N PRO A 179 -10.70 15.27 -0.96
CA PRO A 179 -9.72 16.34 -1.10
C PRO A 179 -10.12 17.70 -0.50
N TRP A 180 -11.03 17.72 0.49
CA TRP A 180 -11.20 18.91 1.32
C TRP A 180 -10.03 19.08 2.30
N LEU A 181 -9.53 20.31 2.37
CA LEU A 181 -8.40 20.72 3.18
C LEU A 181 -8.80 21.90 4.05
N TYR A 182 -8.56 21.81 5.36
CA TYR A 182 -8.81 22.88 6.31
C TYR A 182 -7.57 23.75 6.45
N PHE A 183 -7.67 25.03 6.12
CA PHE A 183 -6.60 26.01 6.23
C PHE A 183 -6.72 26.74 7.57
N HIS A 184 -5.76 26.52 8.46
CA HIS A 184 -5.82 27.03 9.83
C HIS A 184 -5.76 28.55 9.90
N THR A 185 -4.93 29.19 9.07
CA THR A 185 -4.74 30.65 9.06
C THR A 185 -6.05 31.41 8.81
N ASP A 186 -6.88 30.90 7.91
CA ASP A 186 -8.11 31.55 7.47
C ASP A 186 -9.36 30.95 8.12
N GLU A 187 -9.19 29.85 8.85
CA GLU A 187 -10.25 29.02 9.43
C GLU A 187 -11.29 28.54 8.41
N ILE A 188 -10.87 28.15 7.20
CA ILE A 188 -11.78 27.70 6.14
C ILE A 188 -11.41 26.36 5.53
N TRP A 189 -12.42 25.68 5.00
CA TRP A 189 -12.26 24.51 4.14
C TRP A 189 -12.17 24.93 2.68
N ARG A 190 -11.18 24.38 1.96
CA ARG A 190 -11.05 24.53 0.52
C ARG A 190 -10.98 23.14 -0.12
N TYR A 191 -11.62 22.98 -1.28
CA TYR A 191 -11.58 21.74 -2.04
C TYR A 191 -10.40 21.78 -3.00
N TYR A 192 -9.55 20.76 -2.98
CA TYR A 192 -8.34 20.71 -3.81
C TYR A 192 -8.53 19.84 -5.06
N LEU A 193 -8.10 20.35 -6.22
CA LEU A 193 -7.91 19.57 -7.45
C LEU A 193 -6.55 19.88 -8.04
N SER A 194 -5.78 18.85 -8.36
CA SER A 194 -4.41 18.99 -8.89
C SER A 194 -4.32 19.83 -10.16
N GLU A 195 -5.37 19.83 -10.99
CA GLU A 195 -5.40 20.59 -12.25
C GLU A 195 -5.85 22.05 -12.10
N LYS A 196 -6.47 22.40 -10.96
CA LYS A 196 -7.13 23.70 -10.77
C LYS A 196 -6.74 24.45 -9.49
N GLY A 197 -5.97 23.84 -8.60
CA GLY A 197 -5.63 24.42 -7.30
C GLY A 197 -6.76 24.23 -6.29
N PHE A 198 -7.17 25.31 -5.62
CA PHE A 198 -8.12 25.26 -4.51
C PHE A 198 -9.42 25.99 -4.86
N TYR A 199 -10.56 25.35 -4.63
CA TYR A 199 -11.85 26.01 -4.72
C TYR A 199 -12.18 26.67 -3.37
N ASP A 200 -12.42 27.97 -3.40
CA ASP A 200 -12.83 28.77 -2.24
C ASP A 200 -14.36 28.99 -2.27
N GLU A 201 -15.07 28.36 -1.35
CA GLU A 201 -16.52 28.40 -1.29
C GLU A 201 -17.08 29.80 -0.97
N LYS A 202 -16.31 30.66 -0.28
CA LYS A 202 -16.72 32.05 -0.02
C LYS A 202 -16.64 32.89 -1.29
N GLN A 203 -15.63 32.66 -2.12
CA GLN A 203 -15.41 33.39 -3.36
C GLN A 203 -16.16 32.78 -4.56
N LYS A 204 -16.61 31.53 -4.42
CA LYS A 204 -17.24 30.73 -5.48
C LYS A 204 -16.34 30.54 -6.70
N ASP A 205 -15.03 30.54 -6.50
CA ASP A 205 -14.04 30.47 -7.58
C ASP A 205 -12.81 29.62 -7.21
N TRP A 206 -12.04 29.27 -8.23
CA TRP A 206 -10.75 28.61 -8.10
C TRP A 206 -9.66 29.64 -7.84
N ILE A 207 -8.91 29.42 -6.76
CA ILE A 207 -7.74 30.21 -6.41
C ILE A 207 -6.49 29.36 -6.61
N GLU A 208 -5.52 29.95 -7.30
CA GLU A 208 -4.20 29.39 -7.45
C GLU A 208 -3.36 29.90 -6.29
N LEU A 209 -3.20 29.07 -5.25
CA LEU A 209 -2.23 29.31 -4.22
C LEU A 209 -0.97 28.55 -4.64
N THR A 210 0.10 29.28 -4.96
CA THR A 210 1.39 28.66 -5.29
C THR A 210 1.91 27.94 -4.04
N PRO A 211 2.16 26.62 -4.11
CA PRO A 211 2.77 25.88 -3.02
C PRO A 211 4.23 26.25 -2.79
#